data_AF-A0A7Y3L6I9-F1
#
_entry.id   AF-A0A7Y3L6I9-F1
#
_cell.length_a   1.000
_cell.length_b   1.000
_cell.length_c   1.000
_cell.angle_alpha   90.00
_cell.angle_beta   90.00
_cell.angle_gamma   90.00
#
_symmetry.space_group_name_H-M   'P 1'
#
loop_
_entity.id
_entity.type
_entity.pdbx_description
1 polymer ?
#
loop_
_entity_poly.entity_id
_entity_poly.type
_entity_poly.pdbx_seq_one_letter_code
_entity_poly.pdbx_strand_id
1 'polypeptide(L)'
;AAVDAQTREILQEELLNLWGRHKQTAVFITHSIDEAITLADRVVVMGAHPGRIVKEIRIPIDRPRTVASVRRDPLYPSLREEIWDLLRIPTSNEKGQ
;
A
#
# COMPACT_ATOMS: atom_id res chain seq x y z
N ALA A 1 -19.88 3.49 -26.91
CA ALA A 1 -18.98 4.51 -27.48
C ALA A 1 -17.63 4.37 -26.78
N ALA A 2 -16.56 4.08 -27.51
CA ALA A 2 -15.22 3.98 -26.94
C ALA A 2 -14.72 5.40 -26.66
N VAL A 3 -14.26 5.65 -25.44
CA VAL A 3 -13.61 6.92 -25.08
C VAL A 3 -12.29 6.97 -25.83
N ASP A 4 -12.13 7.97 -26.70
CA ASP A 4 -10.91 8.20 -27.47
C ASP A 4 -9.70 8.45 -26.54
N ALA A 5 -8.52 8.06 -27.00
CA ALA A 5 -7.29 8.02 -26.20
C ALA A 5 -6.94 9.38 -25.58
N GLN A 6 -7.18 10.48 -26.28
CA GLN A 6 -6.91 11.83 -25.76
C GLN A 6 -7.88 12.22 -24.64
N THR A 7 -9.16 11.85 -24.76
CA THR A 7 -10.16 12.10 -23.72
C THR A 7 -9.87 11.29 -22.46
N ARG A 8 -9.32 10.08 -22.61
CA ARG A 8 -8.92 9.23 -21.48
C ARG A 8 -7.74 9.82 -20.70
N GLU A 9 -6.77 10.40 -21.39
CA GLU A 9 -5.58 10.99 -20.79
C GLU A 9 -5.92 12.24 -19.96
N ILE A 10 -6.76 13.13 -20.51
CA ILE A 10 -7.26 14.33 -19.81
C ILE A 10 -8.01 13.96 -18.52
N LEU A 11 -8.86 12.92 -18.57
CA LEU A 11 -9.59 12.46 -17.39
C LEU A 11 -8.68 11.87 -16.30
N GLN A 12 -7.57 11.24 -16.69
CA GLN A 12 -6.59 10.71 -15.75
C GLN A 12 -5.78 11.82 -15.07
N GLU A 13 -5.40 12.86 -15.81
CA GLU A 13 -4.72 14.03 -15.23
C GLU A 13 -5.62 14.80 -14.25
N GLU A 14 -6.91 14.97 -14.58
CA GLU A 14 -7.87 15.61 -13.66
C GLU A 14 -8.09 14.80 -12.37
N LEU A 15 -8.12 13.45 -12.46
CA LEU A 15 -8.23 12.59 -11.28
C LEU A 15 -6.99 12.73 -10.36
N LEU A 16 -5.80 12.76 -10.95
CA LEU A 16 -4.54 12.96 -10.22
C LEU A 16 -4.46 14.35 -9.59
N ASN A 17 -4.94 15.39 -10.28
CA ASN A 17 -5.00 16.75 -9.75
C ASN A 17 -6.01 16.90 -8.60
N LEU A 18 -7.16 16.23 -8.67
CA LEU A 18 -8.15 16.18 -7.58
C LEU A 18 -7.56 15.52 -6.33
N TRP A 19 -6.85 14.41 -6.49
CA TRP A 19 -6.21 13.69 -5.39
C TRP A 19 -5.00 14.44 -4.81
N GLY A 20 -4.27 15.23 -5.60
CA GLY A 20 -3.17 16.06 -5.11
C GLY A 20 -3.62 17.30 -4.32
N ARG A 21 -4.82 17.83 -4.62
CA ARG A 21 -5.34 19.06 -3.99
C ARG A 21 -6.11 18.80 -2.71
N HIS A 22 -6.74 17.64 -2.58
CA HIS A 22 -7.47 17.30 -1.38
C HIS A 22 -6.65 16.32 -0.53
N LYS A 23 -6.52 16.60 0.77
CA LYS A 23 -6.08 15.64 1.80
C LYS A 23 -7.09 14.50 1.94
N GLN A 24 -7.39 13.82 0.83
CA GLN A 24 -8.37 12.75 0.71
C GLN A 24 -7.74 11.48 1.25
N THR A 25 -8.51 10.78 2.09
CA THR A 25 -8.14 9.46 2.55
C THR A 25 -8.35 8.48 1.40
N ALA A 26 -7.27 7.92 0.87
CA ALA A 26 -7.28 6.86 -0.13
C ALA A 26 -6.92 5.53 0.51
N VAL A 27 -7.58 4.46 0.09
CA VAL A 27 -7.25 3.07 0.47
C VAL A 27 -6.86 2.33 -0.80
N PHE A 28 -5.68 1.72 -0.78
CA PHE A 28 -5.16 0.92 -1.88
C PHE A 28 -4.97 -0.52 -1.42
N ILE A 29 -5.44 -1.47 -2.22
CA ILE A 29 -5.31 -2.91 -1.96
C ILE A 29 -4.30 -3.45 -2.98
N THR A 30 -3.21 -4.04 -2.48
CA THR A 30 -2.17 -4.64 -3.32
C THR A 30 -1.66 -5.94 -2.69
N HIS A 31 -1.09 -6.79 -3.54
CA HIS A 31 -0.33 -7.98 -3.14
C HIS A 31 1.19 -7.72 -3.13
N SER A 32 1.64 -6.50 -3.46
CA SER A 32 3.05 -6.12 -3.52
C SER A 32 3.46 -5.32 -2.29
N ILE A 33 4.44 -5.84 -1.56
CA ILE A 33 5.04 -5.15 -0.40
C ILE A 33 5.71 -3.85 -0.83
N ASP A 34 6.41 -3.87 -1.97
CA ASP A 34 7.13 -2.71 -2.50
C ASP A 34 6.15 -1.56 -2.83
N GLU A 35 4.98 -1.88 -3.41
CA GLU A 35 3.91 -0.89 -3.66
C GLU A 35 3.32 -0.37 -2.36
N ALA A 36 3.06 -1.25 -1.38
CA ALA A 36 2.50 -0.88 -0.09
C ALA A 36 3.39 0.12 0.67
N ILE A 37 4.70 -0.14 0.74
CA ILE A 37 5.66 0.78 1.39
C ILE A 37 5.78 2.09 0.61
N THR A 38 5.78 2.04 -0.73
CA THR A 38 5.98 3.23 -1.56
C THR A 38 4.80 4.19 -1.49
N LEU A 39 3.58 3.67 -1.49
CA LEU A 39 2.37 4.48 -1.68
C LEU A 39 1.70 4.90 -0.36
N ALA A 40 1.77 4.05 0.68
CA ALA A 40 0.94 4.20 1.87
C ALA A 40 1.69 4.83 3.04
N ASP A 41 1.03 5.73 3.77
CA ASP A 41 1.54 6.20 5.07
C ASP A 41 1.33 5.14 6.17
N ARG A 42 0.35 4.25 5.97
CA ARG A 42 -0.04 3.13 6.85
C ARG A 42 -0.33 1.90 6.01
N VAL A 43 0.29 0.77 6.34
CA VAL A 43 0.06 -0.54 5.73
C VAL A 43 -0.70 -1.41 6.72
N VAL A 44 -1.86 -1.91 6.31
CA VAL A 44 -2.63 -2.89 7.08
C VAL A 44 -2.42 -4.26 6.43
N VAL A 45 -1.80 -5.17 7.18
CA VAL A 45 -1.54 -6.54 6.71
C VAL A 45 -2.74 -7.42 7.05
N MET A 46 -3.32 -8.04 6.03
CA MET A 46 -4.37 -9.04 6.19
C MET A 46 -3.76 -10.44 6.16
N GLY A 47 -4.08 -11.24 7.17
CA GLY A 47 -3.67 -12.63 7.25
C GLY A 47 -4.50 -13.50 6.31
N ALA A 48 -3.95 -14.68 6.00
CA ALA A 48 -4.69 -15.70 5.27
C ALA A 48 -5.93 -16.17 6.06
N HIS A 49 -6.86 -16.81 5.35
CA HIS A 49 -8.16 -17.24 5.84
C HIS A 49 -8.17 -17.73 7.31
N PRO A 50 -9.12 -17.27 8.16
CA PRO A 50 -10.12 -16.23 7.88
C PRO A 50 -9.47 -14.84 7.81
N GLY A 51 -9.85 -14.02 6.82
CA GLY A 51 -9.25 -12.72 6.53
C GLY A 51 -9.33 -11.75 7.71
N ARG A 52 -8.30 -11.77 8.57
CA ARG A 52 -8.19 -10.95 9.78
C ARG A 52 -7.06 -9.96 9.61
N ILE A 53 -7.20 -8.79 10.21
CA ILE A 53 -6.11 -7.83 10.30
C ILE A 53 -5.07 -8.43 11.26
N VAL A 54 -3.86 -8.63 10.76
CA VAL A 54 -2.73 -9.15 11.54
C VAL A 54 -2.04 -7.99 12.25
N LYS A 55 -1.75 -6.92 11.51
CA LYS A 55 -1.03 -5.76 12.03
C LYS A 55 -1.24 -4.54 11.16
N GLU A 56 -1.13 -3.37 11.79
CA GLU A 56 -0.94 -2.10 11.10
C GLU A 56 0.50 -1.62 11.30
N ILE A 57 1.15 -1.20 10.21
CA ILE A 57 2.53 -0.71 10.18
C ILE A 57 2.50 0.72 9.64
N ARG A 58 3.14 1.65 10.35
CA ARG A 58 3.39 3.01 9.84
C ARG A 58 4.63 3.01 8.97
N ILE A 59 4.61 3.77 7.88
CA ILE A 59 5.77 3.93 6.98
C ILE A 59 6.44 5.29 7.26
N PRO A 60 7.52 5.33 8.06
CA PRO A 60 8.21 6.56 8.45
C PRO A 60 9.20 7.05 7.37
N ILE A 61 8.82 6.97 6.10
CA ILE A 61 9.62 7.49 4.97
C ILE A 61 8.94 8.77 4.49
N ASP A 62 9.62 9.90 4.44
CA ASP A 62 8.95 11.15 4.07
C ASP A 62 8.55 11.21 2.59
N ARG A 63 7.51 11.98 2.29
CA ARG A 63 7.11 12.32 0.91
C ARG A 63 7.99 13.47 0.40
N PRO A 64 8.31 13.55 -0.91
CA PRO A 64 7.81 12.72 -2.01
C PRO A 64 8.52 11.36 -2.12
N ARG A 65 7.73 10.30 -2.32
CA ARG A 65 8.24 8.92 -2.46
C ARG A 65 8.24 8.50 -3.92
N THR A 66 9.32 7.84 -4.31
CA THR A 66 9.43 7.05 -5.56
C THR A 66 9.94 5.66 -5.19
N VAL A 67 9.70 4.65 -6.02
CA VAL A 67 10.23 3.29 -5.77
C VAL A 67 11.76 3.34 -5.58
N ALA A 68 12.46 4.17 -6.37
CA ALA A 68 13.90 4.32 -6.28
C ALA A 68 14.35 5.02 -4.99
N SER A 69 13.64 6.04 -4.50
CA SER A 69 13.98 6.71 -3.25
C SER A 69 13.70 5.83 -2.04
N VAL A 70 12.57 5.13 -2.03
CA VAL A 70 12.16 4.21 -0.96
C VAL A 70 13.15 3.05 -0.84
N ARG A 71 13.57 2.42 -1.94
CA ARG A 71 14.55 1.31 -1.89
C ARG A 71 15.93 1.71 -1.39
N ARG A 72 16.28 3.00 -1.45
CA ARG A 72 17.53 3.55 -0.91
C ARG A 72 17.40 3.97 0.55
N ASP A 73 16.18 4.04 1.08
CA ASP A 73 15.95 4.41 2.47
C ASP A 73 16.48 3.31 3.41
N PRO A 74 17.25 3.66 4.45
CA PRO A 74 17.77 2.68 5.42
C PRO A 74 16.70 1.85 6.12
N LEU A 75 15.46 2.34 6.23
CA LEU A 75 14.35 1.65 6.87
C LEU A 75 13.65 0.65 5.96
N TYR A 76 13.89 0.72 4.65
CA TYR A 76 13.20 -0.14 3.68
C TYR A 76 13.42 -1.65 3.91
N PRO A 77 14.66 -2.14 4.14
CA PRO A 77 14.87 -3.58 4.34
C PRO A 77 14.09 -4.13 5.53
N SER A 78 14.10 -3.42 6.67
CA SER A 78 13.40 -3.86 7.89
C SER A 78 11.88 -3.79 7.74
N LEU A 79 11.34 -2.73 7.13
CA LEU A 79 9.90 -2.63 6.83
C LEU A 79 9.43 -3.76 5.91
N ARG A 80 10.24 -4.07 4.90
CA ARG A 80 9.92 -5.13 3.93
C ARG A 80 9.97 -6.51 4.57
N GLU A 81 10.98 -6.78 5.39
CA GLU A 81 11.10 -8.04 6.14
C GLU A 81 9.93 -8.21 7.13
N GLU A 82 9.59 -7.16 7.87
CA GLU A 82 8.45 -7.19 8.80
C GLU A 82 7.13 -7.53 8.10
N ILE A 83 6.81 -6.85 6.99
CA ILE A 83 5.58 -7.12 6.23
C ILE A 83 5.60 -8.54 5.66
N TRP A 84 6.75 -9.00 5.16
CA TRP A 84 6.90 -10.34 4.59
C TRP A 84 6.66 -11.44 5.62
N ASP A 85 7.21 -11.29 6.83
CA ASP A 85 7.04 -12.27 7.89
C ASP A 85 5.59 -12.34 8.36
N LEU A 86 4.90 -11.20 8.46
CA LEU A 86 3.47 -11.17 8.81
C LEU A 86 2.58 -11.90 7.79
N LEU A 87 2.95 -11.89 6.51
CA LEU A 87 2.24 -12.62 5.46
C LEU A 87 2.50 -14.13 5.51
N ARG A 88 3.63 -14.56 6.08
CA ARG A 88 4.01 -15.98 6.18
C ARG A 88 3.46 -16.67 7.41
N ILE A 89 3.07 -15.93 8.45
CA ILE A 89 2.49 -16.50 9.66
C ILE A 89 1.10 -17.06 9.30
N PRO A 90 0.89 -18.40 9.33
CA PRO A 90 -0.46 -18.92 9.27
C PRO A 90 -1.21 -18.38 10.49
N THR A 91 -2.41 -17.84 10.27
CA THR A 91 -3.32 -17.36 11.32
C THR A 91 -3.88 -18.57 12.11
N SER A 92 -3.02 -19.32 12.78
CA SER A 92 -3.41 -20.39 13.69
C SER A 92 -3.90 -19.79 14.99
N ASN A 93 -5.18 -19.43 15.03
CA ASN A 93 -5.89 -19.27 16.28
C ASN A 93 -7.34 -19.77 16.18
N GLU A 94 -7.49 -21.08 16.01
CA GLU A 94 -8.67 -21.82 16.46
C GLU A 94 -8.31 -22.55 17.77
N LYS A 95 -8.24 -21.78 18.87
CA LYS A 95 -8.47 -22.33 20.21
C LYS A 95 -9.62 -21.55 20.82
N GLY A 96 -10.82 -22.08 20.63
CA GLY A 96 -12.02 -21.53 21.24
C GLY A 96 -13.33 -22.09 20.70
N GLN A 97 -13.54 -23.40 20.79
CA GLN A 97 -14.74 -24.04 21.38
C GLN A 97 -14.54 -25.56 21.41
#